data_AF-A0A0W1GJN2-F1
#
_entry.id   AF-A0A0W1GJN2-F1
#
_cell.length_a   1.000
_cell.length_b   1.000
_cell.length_c   1.000
_cell.angle_alpha   90.00
_cell.angle_beta   90.00
_cell.angle_gamma   90.00
#
_symmetry.space_group_name_H-M   'P 1'
#
loop_
_entity.id
_entity.type
_entity.pdbx_description
1 polymer ?
#
loop_
_entity_poly.entity_id
_entity_poly.type
_entity_poly.pdbx_seq_one_letter_code
_entity_poly.pdbx_strand_id
1 'polypeptide(L)'
;MGATDQRHFDALRAAHYPPLRNFIAAHITLFHQLPPSALDELEYLVRMIAADTPAPLAEVSEVYSLGRGTAFRVVSRELLAARARIADHFHGLLSAQDQGTPRLHITVQNKVASDTARMLVAELGQDFHPRPLQITGLAAWHYRDGPWEPAFALKFRGRRR
;
A
#
# COMPACT_ATOMS: atom_id res chain seq x y z
N MET A 1 -7.95 1.77 1.74
CA MET A 1 -8.65 1.49 0.47
C MET A 1 -10.14 1.79 0.65
N GLY A 2 -10.98 1.59 -0.37
CA GLY A 2 -12.45 1.58 -0.20
C GLY A 2 -12.88 0.48 0.77
N ALA A 3 -14.03 0.64 1.44
CA ALA A 3 -14.41 -0.23 2.55
C ALA A 3 -14.59 -1.71 2.14
N THR A 4 -15.12 -1.97 0.95
CA THR A 4 -15.28 -3.32 0.42
C THR A 4 -13.92 -3.98 0.14
N ASP A 5 -13.02 -3.27 -0.55
CA ASP A 5 -11.67 -3.75 -0.82
C ASP A 5 -10.88 -3.99 0.47
N GLN A 6 -10.99 -3.06 1.42
CA GLN A 6 -10.34 -3.15 2.72
C GLN A 6 -10.73 -4.44 3.44
N ARG A 7 -12.04 -4.71 3.59
CA ARG A 7 -12.54 -5.95 4.24
C ARG A 7 -12.08 -7.20 3.51
N HIS A 8 -12.10 -7.20 2.18
CA HIS A 8 -11.67 -8.34 1.39
C HIS A 8 -10.20 -8.68 1.63
N PHE A 9 -9.30 -7.71 1.53
CA PHE A 9 -7.87 -7.96 1.74
C PHE A 9 -7.50 -8.17 3.21
N ASP A 10 -8.23 -7.57 4.15
CA ASP A 10 -8.08 -7.87 5.57
C ASP A 10 -8.44 -9.32 5.88
N ALA A 11 -9.51 -9.85 5.27
CA ALA A 11 -9.89 -11.26 5.41
C ALA A 11 -8.82 -12.20 4.83
N LEU A 12 -8.27 -11.90 3.65
CA LEU A 12 -7.16 -12.67 3.08
C LEU A 12 -5.92 -12.66 3.98
N ARG A 13 -5.58 -11.50 4.57
CA ARG A 13 -4.49 -11.41 5.54
C ARG A 13 -4.77 -12.21 6.80
N ALA A 14 -6.00 -12.14 7.33
CA ALA A 14 -6.38 -12.93 8.50
C ALA A 14 -6.28 -14.44 8.23
N ALA A 15 -6.61 -14.89 7.02
CA ALA A 15 -6.55 -16.29 6.64
C ALA A 15 -5.12 -16.80 6.36
N HIS A 16 -4.25 -15.99 5.76
CA HIS A 16 -2.99 -16.48 5.18
C HIS A 16 -1.70 -15.85 5.74
N TYR A 17 -1.80 -14.72 6.43
CA TYR A 17 -0.65 -14.04 7.00
C TYR A 17 -0.34 -14.65 8.38
N PRO A 18 0.95 -14.92 8.71
CA PRO A 18 1.29 -15.44 10.04
C PRO A 18 0.71 -14.55 11.16
N PRO A 19 -0.12 -15.08 12.09
CA PRO A 19 -0.87 -14.27 13.05
C PRO A 19 0.03 -13.37 13.91
N LEU A 20 1.18 -13.90 14.36
CA LEU A 20 2.18 -13.16 15.15
C LEU A 20 2.94 -12.07 14.36
N ARG A 21 2.56 -11.81 13.10
CA ARG A 21 3.16 -10.78 12.24
C ARG A 21 2.10 -9.90 11.56
N ASN A 22 0.81 -10.19 11.74
CA ASN A 22 -0.28 -9.48 11.10
C ASN A 22 -0.81 -8.35 11.99
N PHE A 23 -0.02 -7.28 12.13
CA PHE A 23 -0.31 -6.18 13.07
C PHE A 23 -1.03 -4.98 12.45
N ILE A 24 -1.15 -4.94 11.13
CA ILE A 24 -1.75 -3.82 10.39
C ILE A 24 -2.71 -4.35 9.34
N ALA A 25 -3.77 -3.60 9.09
CA ALA A 25 -4.72 -3.85 8.02
C ALA A 25 -4.02 -3.88 6.65
N ALA A 26 -4.67 -4.49 5.66
CA ALA A 26 -4.22 -4.48 4.29
C ALA A 26 -3.98 -3.05 3.80
N HIS A 27 -2.87 -2.85 3.10
CA HIS A 27 -2.44 -1.55 2.63
C HIS A 27 -1.62 -1.68 1.36
N ILE A 28 -1.41 -0.54 0.70
CA ILE A 28 -0.47 -0.39 -0.41
C ILE A 28 0.66 0.50 0.11
N THR A 29 1.87 -0.05 0.17
CA THR A 29 3.04 0.71 0.63
C THR A 29 3.51 1.67 -0.45
N LEU A 30 3.59 2.97 -0.11
CA LEU A 30 4.18 4.00 -0.98
C LEU A 30 5.64 4.29 -0.60
N PHE A 31 5.90 4.33 0.71
CA PHE A 31 7.21 4.54 1.30
C PHE A 31 7.38 3.56 2.46
N HIS A 32 8.57 2.98 2.61
CA HIS A 32 8.89 2.05 3.69
C HIS A 32 9.33 2.80 4.93
N GLN A 33 10.09 3.89 4.74
CA GLN A 33 10.60 4.68 5.85
C GLN A 33 10.79 6.14 5.45
N LEU A 34 10.28 7.03 6.31
CA LEU A 34 10.56 8.46 6.28
C LEU A 34 11.11 8.88 7.65
N PRO A 35 12.01 9.88 7.73
CA PRO A 35 12.58 10.31 8.99
C PRO A 35 11.49 10.89 9.91
N PRO A 36 11.47 10.56 11.22
CA PRO A 36 10.44 11.06 12.14
C PRO A 36 10.37 12.59 12.22
N SER A 37 11.49 13.28 12.00
CA SER A 37 11.56 14.74 11.97
C SER A 37 10.78 15.39 10.82
N ALA A 38 10.43 14.62 9.78
CA ALA A 38 9.67 15.10 8.63
C ALA A 38 8.15 14.95 8.80
N LEU A 39 7.65 14.51 9.97
CA LEU A 39 6.24 14.17 10.14
C LEU A 39 5.29 15.34 9.82
N ASP A 40 5.53 16.51 10.42
CA ASP A 40 4.66 17.67 10.25
C ASP A 40 4.65 18.16 8.79
N GLU A 41 5.82 18.14 8.15
CA GLU A 41 5.99 18.50 6.74
C GLU A 41 5.31 17.48 5.82
N LEU A 42 5.43 16.19 6.14
CA LEU A 42 4.75 15.11 5.42
C LEU A 42 3.24 15.25 5.52
N GLU A 43 2.70 15.51 6.70
CA GLU A 43 1.27 15.71 6.89
C GLU A 43 0.77 16.91 6.09
N TYR A 44 1.50 18.03 6.15
CA TYR A 44 1.18 19.23 5.36
C TYR A 44 1.15 18.94 3.86
N LEU A 45 2.19 18.31 3.33
CA LEU A 45 2.28 17.97 1.91
C LEU A 45 1.18 17.00 1.48
N VAL A 46 0.95 15.93 2.24
CA VAL A 46 -0.09 14.95 1.93
C VAL A 46 -1.47 15.59 1.97
N ARG A 47 -1.71 16.56 2.86
CA ARG A 47 -2.97 17.32 2.91
C ARG A 47 -3.18 18.13 1.64
N MET A 48 -2.14 18.79 1.13
CA MET A 48 -2.22 19.54 -0.13
C MET A 48 -2.48 18.62 -1.33
N ILE A 49 -1.74 17.50 -1.43
CA ILE A 49 -1.94 16.48 -2.47
C ILE A 49 -3.37 15.91 -2.39
N ALA A 50 -3.83 15.56 -1.19
CA ALA A 50 -5.16 14.99 -1.02
C ALA A 50 -6.27 16.00 -1.38
N ALA A 51 -6.05 17.30 -1.18
CA ALA A 51 -7.02 18.34 -1.50
C ALA A 51 -7.15 18.59 -3.01
N ASP A 52 -6.05 18.56 -3.76
CA ASP A 52 -6.03 18.88 -5.19
C ASP A 52 -6.15 17.65 -6.12
N THR A 53 -5.89 16.46 -5.61
CA THR A 53 -5.88 15.22 -6.41
C THR A 53 -7.20 14.47 -6.24
N PRO A 54 -7.90 14.10 -7.34
CA PRO A 54 -9.05 13.20 -7.25
C PRO A 54 -8.63 11.82 -6.77
N ALA A 55 -9.59 11.02 -6.28
CA ALA A 55 -9.32 9.63 -5.92
C ALA A 55 -8.67 8.87 -7.10
N PRO A 56 -7.46 8.30 -6.92
CA PRO A 56 -6.72 7.64 -7.99
C PRO A 56 -7.50 6.49 -8.62
N LEU A 57 -7.54 6.43 -9.96
CA LEU A 57 -7.92 5.20 -10.65
C LEU A 57 -6.89 4.11 -10.38
N ALA A 58 -7.36 2.95 -9.95
CA ALA A 58 -6.53 1.80 -9.71
C ALA A 58 -7.24 0.51 -10.09
N GLU A 59 -6.42 -0.49 -10.41
CA GLU A 59 -6.85 -1.84 -10.71
C GLU A 59 -5.98 -2.82 -9.93
N VAL A 60 -6.58 -3.89 -9.43
CA VAL A 60 -5.83 -5.08 -9.02
C VAL A 60 -5.72 -5.98 -10.25
N SER A 61 -4.50 -6.25 -10.69
CA SER A 61 -4.22 -6.79 -12.05
C SER A 61 -3.72 -8.24 -12.08
N GLU A 62 -3.10 -8.72 -11.00
CA GLU A 62 -2.65 -10.12 -10.89
C GLU A 62 -2.38 -10.51 -9.43
N VAL A 63 -2.40 -11.82 -9.17
CA VAL A 63 -1.82 -12.43 -7.97
C VAL A 63 -0.41 -12.88 -8.31
N TYR A 64 0.58 -12.54 -7.49
CA TYR A 64 1.97 -12.90 -7.75
C TYR A 64 2.77 -13.17 -6.48
N SER A 65 3.89 -13.87 -6.66
CA SER A 65 4.81 -14.22 -5.58
C SER A 65 5.78 -13.08 -5.26
N LEU A 66 6.00 -12.85 -3.97
CA LEU A 66 7.10 -12.05 -3.41
C LEU A 66 8.32 -12.91 -3.05
N GLY A 67 8.39 -14.15 -3.55
CA GLY A 67 9.39 -15.16 -3.18
C GLY A 67 9.07 -15.87 -1.86
N ARG A 68 8.84 -15.10 -0.78
CA ARG A 68 8.44 -15.61 0.56
C ARG A 68 7.09 -15.07 1.01
N GLY A 69 6.23 -14.75 0.05
CA GLY A 69 4.92 -14.19 0.27
C GLY A 69 4.08 -14.12 -0.99
N THR A 70 2.83 -13.74 -0.83
CA THR A 70 1.82 -13.62 -1.88
C THR A 70 1.20 -12.23 -1.81
N ALA A 71 1.07 -11.60 -2.98
CA ALA A 71 0.54 -10.26 -3.09
C ALA A 71 -0.31 -10.09 -4.35
N PHE A 72 -1.16 -9.08 -4.33
CA PHE A 72 -1.94 -8.63 -5.46
C PHE A 72 -1.28 -7.40 -6.07
N ARG A 73 -0.95 -7.40 -7.37
CA ARG A 73 -0.40 -6.23 -8.05
C ARG A 73 -1.48 -5.16 -8.18
N VAL A 74 -1.12 -3.94 -7.81
CA VAL A 74 -1.94 -2.75 -8.06
C VAL A 74 -1.32 -1.96 -9.21
N VAL A 75 -2.15 -1.57 -10.18
CA VAL A 75 -1.76 -0.65 -11.25
C VAL A 75 -2.51 0.66 -11.03
N SER A 76 -1.77 1.75 -10.86
CA SER A 76 -2.35 3.09 -10.74
C SER A 76 -1.31 4.15 -11.10
N ARG A 77 -1.47 4.75 -12.29
CA ARG A 77 -0.61 5.88 -12.72
C ARG A 77 -0.83 7.09 -11.83
N GLU A 78 -2.08 7.36 -11.45
CA GLU A 78 -2.46 8.49 -10.61
C GLU A 78 -1.88 8.37 -9.19
N LEU A 79 -1.88 7.17 -8.60
CA LEU A 79 -1.25 6.96 -7.29
C LEU A 79 0.28 7.10 -7.36
N LEU A 80 0.91 6.62 -8.44
CA LEU A 80 2.34 6.80 -8.65
C LEU A 80 2.71 8.28 -8.85
N ALA A 81 1.86 9.07 -9.51
CA ALA A 81 2.06 10.51 -9.65
C ALA A 81 1.93 11.24 -8.30
N ALA A 82 0.94 10.88 -7.48
CA ALA A 82 0.82 11.42 -6.12
C ALA A 82 2.04 11.05 -5.25
N ARG A 83 2.54 9.81 -5.36
CA ARG A 83 3.78 9.38 -4.71
C ARG A 83 4.99 10.17 -5.21
N ALA A 84 5.11 10.40 -6.51
CA ALA A 84 6.24 11.13 -7.10
C ALA A 84 6.36 12.54 -6.50
N ARG A 85 5.23 13.26 -6.34
CA ARG A 85 5.20 14.56 -5.66
C ARG A 85 5.78 14.52 -4.24
N ILE A 86 5.48 13.46 -3.48
CA ILE A 86 6.05 13.25 -2.14
C ILE A 86 7.54 12.95 -2.23
N ALA A 87 7.94 12.08 -3.18
CA ALA A 87 9.33 11.68 -3.34
C ALA A 87 10.23 12.86 -3.77
N ASP A 88 9.74 13.71 -4.66
CA ASP A 88 10.44 14.91 -5.13
C ASP A 88 10.63 15.91 -3.99
N HIS A 89 9.61 16.10 -3.14
CA HIS A 89 9.68 16.98 -1.98
C HIS A 89 10.71 16.50 -0.94
N PHE A 90 10.75 15.20 -0.69
CA PHE A 90 11.69 14.59 0.26
C PHE A 90 12.97 14.08 -0.40
N HIS A 91 13.33 14.60 -1.57
CA HIS A 91 14.57 14.22 -2.25
C HIS A 91 15.79 14.40 -1.32
N GLY A 92 16.70 13.43 -1.32
CA GLY A 92 17.85 13.39 -0.42
C GLY A 92 17.55 12.90 1.01
N LEU A 93 16.29 12.86 1.43
CA LEU A 93 15.87 12.29 2.73
C LEU A 93 15.34 10.85 2.61
N LEU A 94 15.09 10.38 1.39
CA LEU A 94 14.60 9.02 1.15
C LEU A 94 15.71 7.98 1.24
N SER A 95 15.36 6.82 1.83
CA SER A 95 16.17 5.60 1.75
C SER A 95 16.38 5.17 0.29
N ALA A 96 17.43 4.39 0.02
CA ALA A 96 17.66 3.82 -1.32
C ALA A 96 16.46 2.99 -1.82
N GLN A 97 15.76 2.31 -0.91
CA GLN A 97 14.55 1.53 -1.23
C GLN A 97 13.39 2.43 -1.66
N ASP A 98 13.30 3.64 -1.11
CA ASP A 98 12.20 4.59 -1.35
C ASP A 98 12.49 5.59 -2.48
N GLN A 99 13.73 5.70 -2.94
CA GLN A 99 14.08 6.51 -4.12
C GLN A 99 13.51 5.92 -5.43
N GLY A 100 13.44 4.59 -5.53
CA GLY A 100 12.91 3.91 -6.71
C GLY A 100 11.39 4.06 -6.86
N THR A 101 10.87 3.89 -8.09
CA THR A 101 9.43 3.76 -8.31
C THR A 101 8.97 2.36 -7.85
N PRO A 102 8.04 2.24 -6.89
CA PRO A 102 7.64 0.96 -6.34
C PRO A 102 6.73 0.21 -7.30
N ARG A 103 6.80 -1.11 -7.24
CA ARG A 103 5.76 -1.97 -7.78
C ARG A 103 4.63 -2.02 -6.74
N LEU A 104 3.58 -1.24 -6.96
CA LEU A 104 2.44 -1.17 -6.04
C LEU A 104 1.79 -2.54 -5.89
N HIS A 105 1.52 -2.94 -4.65
CA HIS A 105 0.90 -4.22 -4.34
C HIS A 105 0.22 -4.21 -2.98
N ILE A 106 -0.69 -5.16 -2.77
CA ILE A 106 -1.32 -5.47 -1.49
C ILE A 106 -0.83 -6.83 -1.04
N THR A 107 -0.12 -6.88 0.08
CA THR A 107 0.45 -8.13 0.60
C THR A 107 -0.56 -8.87 1.46
N VAL A 108 -0.88 -10.12 1.09
CA VAL A 108 -1.78 -11.00 1.85
C VAL A 108 -1.05 -12.11 2.60
N GLN A 109 0.22 -12.35 2.26
CA GLN A 109 1.10 -13.27 2.98
C GLN A 109 2.56 -12.83 2.83
N ASN A 110 3.37 -12.95 3.88
CA ASN A 110 4.83 -12.74 3.80
C ASN A 110 5.55 -13.51 4.91
N LYS A 111 6.87 -13.67 4.79
CA LYS A 111 7.76 -14.37 5.72
C LYS A 111 7.40 -15.85 5.94
N VAL A 112 6.82 -16.47 4.93
CA VAL A 112 6.53 -17.93 4.90
C VAL A 112 7.63 -18.68 4.12
N ALA A 113 7.51 -20.01 4.03
CA ALA A 113 8.30 -20.81 3.09
C ALA A 113 7.88 -20.49 1.64
N SER A 114 8.81 -20.57 0.70
CA SER A 114 8.56 -20.30 -0.72
C SER A 114 7.46 -21.18 -1.31
N ASP A 115 7.39 -22.43 -0.88
CA ASP A 115 6.45 -23.42 -1.40
C ASP A 115 5.02 -23.10 -0.96
N THR A 116 4.85 -22.69 0.30
CA THR A 116 3.59 -22.15 0.82
C THR A 116 3.13 -20.94 0.03
N ALA A 117 4.03 -20.01 -0.27
CA ALA A 117 3.69 -18.83 -1.06
C ALA A 117 3.29 -19.20 -2.50
N ARG A 118 4.01 -20.12 -3.14
CA ARG A 118 3.70 -20.61 -4.49
C ARG A 118 2.34 -21.30 -4.55
N MET A 119 2.01 -22.14 -3.56
CA MET A 119 0.69 -22.78 -3.46
C MET A 119 -0.43 -21.75 -3.35
N LEU A 120 -0.26 -20.73 -2.50
CA LEU A 120 -1.28 -19.70 -2.33
C LEU A 120 -1.45 -18.82 -3.58
N VAL A 121 -0.37 -18.54 -4.33
CA VAL A 121 -0.48 -17.85 -5.62
C VAL A 121 -1.30 -18.69 -6.60
N ALA A 122 -1.06 -20.00 -6.67
CA ALA A 122 -1.82 -20.88 -7.56
C ALA A 122 -3.30 -20.96 -7.16
N GLU A 123 -3.58 -21.09 -5.87
CA GLU A 123 -4.95 -21.12 -5.32
C GLU A 123 -5.71 -19.83 -5.63
N LEU A 124 -5.17 -18.67 -5.24
CA LEU A 124 -5.82 -17.38 -5.45
C LEU A 124 -5.86 -16.96 -6.92
N GLY A 125 -5.01 -17.55 -7.76
CA GLY A 125 -4.91 -17.26 -9.19
C GLY A 125 -5.92 -17.99 -10.08
N GLN A 126 -6.54 -19.09 -9.62
CA GLN A 126 -7.45 -19.94 -10.44
C GLN A 126 -8.61 -19.13 -11.04
N ASP A 127 -9.29 -18.33 -10.21
CA ASP A 127 -10.47 -17.55 -10.59
C ASP A 127 -10.21 -16.04 -10.53
N PHE A 128 -8.93 -15.65 -10.54
CA PHE A 128 -8.59 -14.23 -10.47
C PHE A 128 -8.88 -13.54 -11.80
N HIS A 129 -9.64 -12.45 -11.73
CA HIS A 129 -9.85 -11.53 -12.84
C HIS A 129 -9.44 -10.11 -12.43
N PRO A 130 -8.73 -9.37 -13.30
CA PRO A 130 -8.44 -7.97 -13.07
C PRO A 130 -9.71 -7.19 -12.75
N ARG A 131 -9.66 -6.36 -11.72
CA ARG A 131 -10.83 -5.61 -11.26
C ARG A 131 -10.47 -4.22 -10.73
N PRO A 132 -11.39 -3.25 -10.83
CA PRO A 132 -11.19 -1.94 -10.21
C PRO A 132 -10.90 -2.04 -8.72
N LEU A 133 -10.06 -1.12 -8.24
CA LEU A 133 -9.69 -0.94 -6.85
C LEU A 133 -10.00 0.48 -6.40
N GLN A 134 -10.68 0.63 -5.27
CA GLN A 134 -10.94 1.95 -4.71
C GLN A 134 -9.78 2.42 -3.83
N ILE A 135 -9.13 3.51 -4.23
CA ILE A 135 -8.16 4.24 -3.40
C ILE A 135 -8.82 5.52 -2.90
N THR A 136 -9.03 5.60 -1.59
CA THR A 136 -9.82 6.68 -0.95
C THR A 136 -8.98 7.74 -0.26
N GLY A 137 -7.70 7.47 -0.01
CA GLY A 137 -6.83 8.38 0.72
C GLY A 137 -5.43 7.84 0.93
N LEU A 138 -4.63 8.64 1.64
CA LEU A 138 -3.26 8.38 2.05
C LEU A 138 -3.21 8.36 3.58
N ALA A 139 -2.33 7.53 4.14
CA ALA A 139 -2.14 7.44 5.58
C ALA A 139 -0.67 7.23 5.90
N ALA A 140 -0.25 7.74 7.06
CA ALA A 140 1.06 7.51 7.65
C ALA A 140 0.91 6.77 8.98
N TRP A 141 1.91 5.97 9.30
CA TRP A 141 1.96 5.15 10.50
C TRP A 141 3.33 5.26 11.14
N HIS A 142 3.37 5.27 12.47
CA HIS A 142 4.59 5.06 13.23
C HIS A 142 4.85 3.56 13.37
N TYR A 143 6.05 3.13 13.01
CA TYR A 143 6.55 1.81 13.37
C TYR A 143 7.18 1.88 14.76
N ARG A 144 6.64 1.12 15.72
CA ARG A 144 7.06 1.12 17.13
C ARG A 144 7.64 -0.23 17.53
N ASP A 145 8.60 -0.74 16.75
CA ASP A 145 9.25 -2.05 16.97
C ASP A 145 8.29 -3.25 16.96
N GLY A 146 7.20 -3.17 16.19
CA GLY A 146 6.21 -4.24 16.06
C GLY A 146 4.79 -3.73 15.93
N PRO A 147 4.27 -3.00 16.94
CA PRO A 147 3.03 -2.26 16.81
C PRO A 147 3.15 -1.12 15.79
N TRP A 148 2.05 -0.90 15.08
CA TRP A 148 1.87 0.23 14.17
C TRP A 148 0.85 1.18 14.77
N GLU A 149 1.23 2.44 14.96
CA GLU A 149 0.33 3.48 15.47
C GLU A 149 -0.06 4.42 14.32
N PRO A 150 -1.33 4.78 14.17
CA PRO A 150 -1.73 5.74 13.15
C PRO A 150 -1.12 7.12 13.46
N ALA A 151 -0.46 7.72 12.47
CA ALA A 151 0.00 9.10 12.57
C ALA A 151 -1.07 10.06 12.03
N PHE A 152 -1.48 9.86 10.78
CA PHE A 152 -2.60 10.57 10.17
C PHE A 152 -3.22 9.77 9.02
N ALA A 153 -4.45 10.14 8.65
CA ALA A 153 -5.11 9.63 7.45
C ALA A 153 -5.91 10.73 6.77
N LEU A 154 -5.68 10.93 5.46
CA LEU A 154 -6.25 12.01 4.67
C LEU A 154 -6.91 11.45 3.41
N LYS A 155 -8.20 11.75 3.23
CA LYS A 155 -8.96 11.33 2.04
C LYS A 155 -8.68 12.24 0.86
N PHE A 156 -8.62 11.67 -0.33
CA PHE A 156 -8.63 12.45 -1.58
C PHE A 156 -9.95 13.21 -1.71
N ARG A 157 -9.87 14.49 -2.10
CA ARG A 157 -11.02 15.41 -2.23
C ARG A 157 -11.00 16.21 -3.53
N GLY A 158 -9.95 16.07 -4.35
CA GLY A 158 -9.89 16.72 -5.65
C GLY A 158 -11.06 16.28 -6.53
N ARG A 159 -11.54 17.19 -7.37
CA ARG A 159 -12.60 16.88 -8.34
C ARG A 159 -11.97 16.41 -9.64
N ARG A 160 -12.49 15.31 -10.19
CA ARG A 160 -12.16 14.92 -11.57
C ARG A 160 -12.82 15.92 -12.51
N ARG A 161 -12.03 16.55 -13.37
CA ARG A 161 -12.50 17.46 -14.42
C ARG A 161 -12.85 16.68 -15.67
#